data_AF-A0A4V2G4R4-F1
#
_entry.id   AF-A0A4V2G4R4-F1
#
_cell.length_a   1.000
_cell.length_b   1.000
_cell.length_c   1.000
_cell.angle_alpha   90.00
_cell.angle_beta   90.00
_cell.angle_gamma   90.00
#
_symmetry.space_group_name_H-M   'P 1'
#
loop_
_entity.id
_entity.type
_entity.pdbx_description
1 polymer ?
#
loop_
_entity_poly.entity_id
_entity_poly.type
_entity_poly.pdbx_seq_one_letter_code
_entity_poly.pdbx_strand_id
1 'polypeptide(L)' 'MVDIDLIVKQLRENGHTVEDVHVVPPDAGEYAFTVDGEAVNLEGARLILERDAARSQRPA' A
#
# COMPACT_ATOMS: atom_id res chain seq x y z
N MET A 1 6.10 -6.49 -13.60
CA MET A 1 4.64 -6.46 -13.41
C MET A 1 4.43 -6.37 -11.92
N VAL A 2 3.90 -5.26 -11.41
CA VAL A 2 3.61 -5.15 -9.97
C VAL A 2 2.28 -5.86 -9.70
N ASP A 3 2.29 -6.84 -8.80
CA ASP A 3 1.09 -7.51 -8.33
C ASP A 3 0.36 -6.61 -7.33
N ILE A 4 -0.55 -5.78 -7.84
CA ILE A 4 -1.44 -4.92 -7.05
C ILE A 4 -2.18 -5.75 -5.99
N ASP A 5 -2.64 -6.96 -6.36
CA ASP A 5 -3.30 -7.89 -5.44
C ASP A 5 -2.42 -8.26 -4.23
N LEU A 6 -1.10 -8.40 -4.44
CA LEU A 6 -0.15 -8.70 -3.36
C LEU A 6 0.00 -7.51 -2.42
N ILE A 7 0.06 -6.28 -2.95
CA ILE A 7 0.14 -5.06 -2.13
C ILE A 7 -1.15 -4.88 -1.32
N VAL A 8 -2.32 -5.09 -1.93
CA VAL A 8 -3.61 -5.00 -1.24
C VAL A 8 -3.72 -6.03 -0.13
N LYS A 9 -3.28 -7.27 -0.37
CA LYS A 9 -3.22 -8.32 0.64
C LYS A 9 -2.30 -7.93 1.80
N GLN A 10 -1.08 -7.51 1.51
CA GLN A 10 -0.14 -7.12 2.56
C GLN A 10 -0.66 -5.94 3.38
N LEU A 11 -1.28 -4.93 2.76
CA LEU A 11 -1.87 -3.81 3.49
C LEU A 11 -2.94 -4.32 4.47
N ARG A 12 -3.84 -5.20 4.00
CA ARG A 12 -4.86 -5.84 4.85
C ARG A 12 -4.28 -6.71 5.96
N GLU A 13 -3.21 -7.45 5.69
CA GLU A 13 -2.52 -8.28 6.68
C GLU A 13 -1.85 -7.45 7.78
N ASN A 14 -1.36 -6.24 7.45
CA ASN A 14 -0.83 -5.29 8.43
C ASN A 14 -1.95 -4.47 9.14
N GLY A 15 -3.22 -4.74 8.83
CA GLY A 15 -4.37 -4.09 9.46
C GLY A 15 -4.90 -2.84 8.75
N HIS A 16 -4.42 -2.55 7.54
CA HIS A 16 -4.91 -1.44 6.73
C HIS A 16 -6.06 -1.86 5.80
N THR A 17 -7.11 -1.02 5.71
CA THR A 17 -8.24 -1.30 4.83
C THR A 17 -8.03 -0.65 3.47
N VAL A 18 -7.91 -1.44 2.40
CA VAL A 18 -7.92 -0.92 1.02
C VAL A 18 -9.34 -0.85 0.50
N GLU A 19 -9.79 0.37 0.21
CA GLU A 19 -11.13 0.69 -0.28
C GLU A 19 -11.18 0.74 -1.81
N ASP A 20 -10.20 1.37 -2.46
CA ASP A 20 -10.18 1.54 -3.91
C ASP A 20 -8.76 1.45 -4.47
N VAL A 21 -8.62 0.94 -5.70
CA VAL A 21 -7.37 0.95 -6.45
C VAL A 21 -7.63 1.26 -7.90
N HIS A 22 -6.99 2.31 -8.41
CA HIS A 22 -7.12 2.70 -9.81
C HIS A 22 -5.79 3.21 -10.38
N VAL A 23 -5.62 2.98 -11.68
CA VAL A 23 -4.46 3.45 -12.44
C VAL A 23 -4.65 4.94 -12.68
N VAL A 24 -3.76 5.77 -12.15
CA VAL A 24 -3.75 7.20 -12.43
C VAL A 24 -2.75 7.50 -13.55
N PRO A 25 -2.94 8.62 -14.28
CA PRO A 25 -1.99 9.02 -15.32
C PRO A 25 -0.60 9.26 -14.73
N PRO A 26 0.48 9.07 -15.52
CA PRO A 26 1.88 9.14 -15.06
C PRO A 26 2.27 10.48 -14.42
N ASP A 27 1.48 11.53 -14.60
CA ASP A 27 1.64 12.84 -13.95
C ASP A 27 1.40 12.80 -12.43
N ALA A 28 0.60 11.86 -11.92
CA ALA A 28 0.19 11.77 -10.51
C ALA A 28 0.66 10.47 -9.80
N GLY A 29 1.33 9.57 -10.52
CA GLY A 29 1.74 8.24 -10.07
C GLY A 29 1.26 7.13 -11.02
N GLU A 30 1.84 5.94 -10.96
CA GLU A 30 1.36 4.81 -11.80
C GLU A 30 0.08 4.17 -11.25
N TYR A 31 -0.15 4.26 -9.94
CA TYR A 31 -1.32 3.70 -9.27
C TYR A 31 -1.67 4.52 -8.03
N ALA A 32 -2.96 4.76 -7.83
CA ALA A 32 -3.53 5.33 -6.62
C ALA A 32 -4.33 4.26 -5.86
N PHE A 33 -4.17 4.24 -4.55
CA PHE A 33 -4.79 3.35 -3.60
C PHE A 33 -5.47 4.20 -2.54
N THR A 34 -6.72 3.88 -2.20
CA THR A 34 -7.37 4.46 -1.03
C THR A 34 -7.23 3.47 0.11
N VAL A 35 -6.38 3.81 1.08
CA VAL A 35 -6.03 2.99 2.24
C VAL A 35 -6.44 3.72 3.50
N ASP A 36 -7.35 3.16 4.29
CA ASP A 36 -7.84 3.76 5.54
C ASP A 36 -8.44 5.18 5.35
N GLY A 37 -9.07 5.43 4.19
CA GLY A 37 -9.54 6.76 3.79
C GLY A 37 -8.45 7.72 3.29
N GLU A 38 -7.19 7.31 3.23
CA GLU A 38 -6.07 8.10 2.68
C GLU A 38 -5.72 7.66 1.25
N ALA A 39 -5.66 8.60 0.32
CA ALA A 39 -5.21 8.35 -1.04
C ALA A 39 -3.68 8.30 -1.10
N VAL A 40 -3.11 7.10 -1.24
CA VAL A 40 -1.68 6.85 -1.35
C VAL A 40 -1.35 6.29 -2.72
N ASN A 41 -0.16 6.59 -3.25
CA ASN A 41 0.30 5.97 -4.49
C ASN A 41 1.01 4.63 -4.21
N LEU A 42 1.47 3.95 -5.27
CA LEU A 42 2.20 2.68 -5.15
C LEU A 42 3.44 2.76 -4.25
N GLU A 43 4.21 3.85 -4.36
CA GLU A 43 5.37 4.08 -3.50
C GLU A 43 4.96 4.31 -2.04
N GLY A 44 3.88 5.07 -1.80
CA GLY A 44 3.33 5.30 -0.46
C GLY A 44 2.85 4.01 0.18
N ALA A 45 2.10 3.18 -0.56
CA ALA A 45 1.70 1.84 -0.13
C ALA A 45 2.92 0.97 0.21
N ARG A 46 3.94 0.99 -0.64
CA ARG A 46 5.21 0.26 -0.42
C ARG A 46 5.93 0.74 0.84
N LEU A 47 5.97 2.04 1.08
CA LEU A 47 6.62 2.65 2.24
C LEU A 47 5.87 2.31 3.54
N ILE A 48 4.53 2.31 3.51
CA ILE A 48 3.70 1.87 4.64
C ILE A 48 4.03 0.41 4.98
N LEU A 49 4.03 -0.46 3.97
CA LEU A 49 4.39 -1.87 4.14
C LEU A 49 5.81 -2.07 4.66
N GLU A 50 6.76 -1.30 4.18
CA GLU A 50 8.15 -1.36 4.65
C GLU A 50 8.26 -0.93 6.13
N ARG A 51 7.54 0.13 6.53
CA ARG A 51 7.48 0.59 7.92
C ARG A 51 6.81 -0.43 8.84
N ASP A 52 5.76 -1.09 8.37
CA ASP A 52 5.05 -2.10 9.16
C ASP A 52 5.85 -3.40 9.27
N ALA A 53 6.47 -3.85 8.18
CA ALA A 53 7.41 -4.96 8.19
C ALA A 53 8.63 -4.68 9.10
N ALA A 54 9.15 -3.45 9.11
CA ALA A 54 10.22 -3.04 10.02
C ALA A 54 9.77 -3.01 11.49
N ARG A 55 8.51 -2.66 11.76
CA ARG A 55 7.91 -2.67 13.10
C ARG A 55 7.65 -4.09 13.61
N SER A 56 7.21 -5.00 12.74
CA SER A 56 6.96 -6.42 13.06
C SER A 56 8.25 -7.25 13.23
N GLN A 57 9.39 -6.76 12.73
CA GLN A 57 10.70 -7.42 12.84
C GLN A 57 11.50 -7.04 14.11
N ARG A 58 10.88 -6.40 15.10
CA ARG A 58 11.45 -6.28 16.45
C ARG A 58 10.90 -7.42 17.33
N PRO A 59 11.56 -8.59 17.40
CA PRO A 59 11.28 -9.52 18.49
C PRO A 59 11.69 -8.82 19.79
N ALA A 60 10.78 -8.90 20.78
CA ALA A 60 11.04 -8.48 22.15
C ALA A 60 12.13 -9.33 22.80
#